data_AF-A0ABD5T3I2-F1
#
_entry.id   AF-A0ABD5T3I2-F1
#
_cell.length_a   1.000
_cell.length_b   1.000
_cell.length_c   1.000
_cell.angle_alpha   90.00
_cell.angle_beta   90.00
_cell.angle_gamma   90.00
#
_symmetry.space_group_name_H-M   'P 1'
#
loop_
_entity.id
_entity.type
_entity.pdbx_description
1 polymer ?
#
loop_
_entity_poly.entity_id
_entity_poly.type
_entity_poly.pdbx_seq_one_letter_code
_entity_poly.pdbx_strand_id
1 'polypeptide(L)'
;GSGKSLLARAIMGAADTVEETSPSEATGAYYTTPQVSQIDDVEADDLLDDLAVIRGKSNYDCILPGEHDTPVNRAPCVRQQGFDCSVKHRCPYFSDRAIASGNRYAALTLAYFMRTAGSEVFRKRDTVVIDEAHGLAEWAEMYATIDLSPSRVPVWDEIGVPDVAADAGSEEDALDRTARFVESLLDVTRRAKDELTGQAELDREEVARRDRLQELSGELGWFLEDYRDPESPTTWVVDQPGGEGSEIAIKPLDPARYLRHTVWDRGNKFALLSATILSKDAFCRGVGLDPANVALVDVEHTFPLENRPLYDVTQGSMTYEHRDETVPKIARLIVRLMANHPDEKGLIHAHSYDIAGRLTELLGEFGVAARVRRHGRDDRDA
;
A
#
# COMPACT_ATOMS: atom_id res chain seq x y z
N GLY A 1 -7.77 1.86 -21.40
CA GLY A 1 -8.87 1.22 -22.15
C GLY A 1 -10.18 2.00 -22.11
N SER A 2 -10.63 2.45 -20.93
CA SER A 2 -11.93 3.13 -20.75
C SER A 2 -11.85 4.64 -20.45
N GLY A 3 -10.65 5.23 -20.46
CA GLY A 3 -10.47 6.65 -20.15
C GLY A 3 -10.73 7.02 -18.68
N LYS A 4 -10.59 6.07 -17.74
CA LYS A 4 -10.80 6.31 -16.30
C LYS A 4 -10.00 7.51 -15.78
N SER A 5 -8.74 7.66 -16.20
CA SER A 5 -7.90 8.79 -15.77
C SER A 5 -8.46 10.15 -16.23
N LEU A 6 -9.03 10.22 -17.44
CA LEU A 6 -9.72 11.42 -17.93
C LEU A 6 -11.06 11.65 -17.22
N LEU A 7 -11.78 10.58 -16.88
CA LEU A 7 -12.99 10.68 -16.05
C LEU A 7 -12.63 11.17 -14.64
N ALA A 8 -11.55 10.66 -14.06
CA ALA A 8 -11.01 11.10 -12.78
C ALA A 8 -10.70 12.59 -12.82
N ARG A 9 -9.97 13.06 -13.84
CA ARG A 9 -9.73 14.48 -14.09
C ARG A 9 -11.06 15.24 -14.17
N ALA A 10 -12.03 14.81 -14.96
CA ALA A 10 -13.30 15.52 -15.12
C ALA A 10 -14.05 15.67 -13.78
N ILE A 11 -14.03 14.62 -12.94
CA ILE A 11 -14.60 14.65 -11.58
C ILE A 11 -13.84 15.65 -10.69
N MET A 12 -12.51 15.64 -10.72
CA MET A 12 -11.68 16.62 -10.02
C MET A 12 -11.97 18.06 -10.50
N GLY A 13 -12.33 18.22 -11.78
CA GLY A 13 -12.79 19.46 -12.39
C GLY A 13 -13.97 20.11 -11.67
N ALA A 14 -14.86 19.30 -11.08
CA ALA A 14 -16.04 19.73 -10.35
C ALA A 14 -15.77 20.08 -8.88
N ALA A 15 -14.51 19.98 -8.42
CA ALA A 15 -14.13 20.38 -7.09
C ALA A 15 -14.20 21.91 -6.92
N ASP A 16 -14.76 22.33 -5.79
CA ASP A 16 -14.95 23.74 -5.46
C ASP A 16 -13.61 24.51 -5.53
N THR A 17 -13.69 25.75 -6.03
CA THR A 17 -12.55 26.67 -6.18
C THR A 17 -12.43 27.65 -5.03
N VAL A 18 -11.25 28.27 -4.89
CA VAL A 18 -10.98 29.28 -3.85
C VAL A 18 -11.88 30.51 -4.02
N GLU A 19 -12.31 30.79 -5.24
CA GLU A 19 -13.24 31.88 -5.56
C GLU A 19 -14.70 31.57 -5.18
N GLU A 20 -15.06 30.30 -5.05
CA GLU A 20 -16.44 29.84 -4.78
C GLU A 20 -16.73 29.61 -3.30
N THR A 21 -15.69 29.49 -2.46
CA THR A 21 -15.82 29.09 -1.06
C THR A 21 -15.17 30.06 -0.10
N SER A 22 -15.49 29.95 1.19
CA SER A 22 -14.79 30.66 2.25
C SER A 22 -13.35 30.12 2.43
N PRO A 23 -12.39 30.92 2.95
CA PRO A 23 -10.99 30.47 3.11
C PRO A 23 -10.79 29.26 4.03
N SER A 24 -11.77 28.94 4.87
CA SER A 24 -11.77 27.77 5.76
C SER A 24 -12.29 26.49 5.10
N GLU A 25 -12.95 26.60 3.96
CA GLU A 25 -13.52 25.46 3.25
C GLU A 25 -12.48 24.77 2.39
N ALA A 26 -12.63 23.45 2.27
CA ALA A 26 -11.72 22.64 1.48
C ALA A 26 -11.98 22.88 -0.01
N THR A 27 -10.92 23.04 -0.79
CA THR A 27 -10.96 23.28 -2.24
C THR A 27 -10.02 22.32 -2.97
N GLY A 28 -10.16 22.25 -4.29
CA GLY A 28 -9.32 21.40 -5.13
C GLY A 28 -9.56 19.90 -4.90
N ALA A 29 -8.71 19.06 -5.49
CA ALA A 29 -8.91 17.62 -5.47
C ALA A 29 -7.61 16.79 -5.35
N TYR A 30 -7.76 15.59 -4.80
CA TYR A 30 -6.75 14.53 -4.85
C TYR A 30 -7.12 13.48 -5.89
N TYR A 31 -6.14 13.02 -6.65
CA TYR A 31 -6.15 11.74 -7.35
C TYR A 31 -5.24 10.77 -6.61
N THR A 32 -5.72 9.56 -6.36
CA THR A 32 -4.90 8.53 -5.72
C THR A 32 -5.13 7.14 -6.29
N THR A 33 -4.06 6.36 -6.36
CA THR A 33 -4.07 4.96 -6.80
C THR A 33 -3.05 4.13 -6.03
N PRO A 34 -3.32 2.85 -5.74
CA PRO A 34 -2.33 1.94 -5.17
C PRO A 34 -1.19 1.58 -6.13
N GLN A 35 -1.36 1.77 -7.45
CA GLN A 35 -0.37 1.36 -8.45
C GLN A 35 0.58 2.51 -8.80
N VAL A 36 1.89 2.30 -8.59
CA VAL A 36 2.90 3.33 -8.92
C VAL A 36 2.95 3.60 -10.42
N SER A 37 2.84 2.57 -11.25
CA SER A 37 2.82 2.71 -12.72
C SER A 37 1.68 3.60 -13.22
N GLN A 38 0.52 3.59 -12.55
CA GLN A 38 -0.59 4.48 -12.91
C GLN A 38 -0.31 5.94 -12.55
N ILE A 39 0.51 6.21 -11.54
CA ILE A 39 0.99 7.58 -11.25
C ILE A 39 1.98 8.02 -12.33
N ASP A 40 2.83 7.11 -12.81
CA ASP A 40 3.76 7.39 -13.91
C ASP A 40 2.99 7.67 -15.21
N ASP A 41 1.91 6.93 -15.48
CA ASP A 41 1.00 7.20 -16.62
C ASP A 41 0.34 8.58 -16.52
N VAL A 42 -0.06 9.01 -15.31
CA VAL A 42 -0.62 10.34 -15.08
C VAL A 42 0.40 11.44 -15.33
N GLU A 43 1.65 11.25 -14.90
CA GLU A 43 2.73 12.22 -15.10
C GLU A 43 3.15 12.34 -16.59
N ALA A 44 3.02 11.26 -17.35
CA ALA A 44 3.40 11.21 -18.76
C ALA A 44 2.30 11.64 -19.75
N ASP A 45 1.05 11.79 -19.30
CA ASP A 45 -0.09 12.15 -20.15
C ASP A 45 -0.29 13.67 -20.20
N ASP A 46 -0.07 14.28 -21.38
CA ASP A 46 -0.27 15.72 -21.62
C ASP A 46 -1.69 16.20 -21.27
N LEU A 47 -2.70 15.31 -21.27
CA LEU A 47 -4.08 15.66 -20.89
C LEU A 47 -4.30 15.79 -19.38
N LEU A 48 -3.30 15.39 -18.58
CA LEU A 48 -3.32 15.40 -17.12
C LEU A 48 -2.19 16.27 -16.55
N ASP A 49 -1.62 17.16 -17.36
CA ASP A 49 -0.51 18.06 -17.01
C ASP A 49 -0.84 19.04 -15.86
N ASP A 50 -2.13 19.22 -15.56
CA ASP A 50 -2.62 20.03 -14.44
C ASP A 50 -2.60 19.30 -13.09
N LEU A 51 -2.33 17.98 -13.06
CA LEU A 51 -2.16 17.19 -11.83
C LEU A 51 -0.70 17.26 -11.37
N ALA A 52 -0.49 17.84 -10.18
CA ALA A 52 0.83 17.86 -9.57
C ALA A 52 1.12 16.51 -8.88
N VAL A 53 2.02 15.73 -9.46
CA VAL A 53 2.41 14.41 -8.96
C VAL A 53 3.40 14.54 -7.80
N ILE A 54 3.21 13.76 -6.73
CA ILE A 54 4.21 13.62 -5.66
C ILE A 54 4.23 12.19 -5.15
N ARG A 55 5.45 11.67 -5.00
CA ARG A 55 5.73 10.32 -4.53
C ARG A 55 6.38 10.34 -3.14
N GLY A 56 6.54 9.16 -2.55
CA GLY A 56 7.35 8.99 -1.34
C GLY A 56 8.81 9.37 -1.58
N LYS A 57 9.51 9.83 -0.53
CA LYS A 57 10.93 10.27 -0.58
C LYS A 57 11.88 9.24 -1.21
N SER A 58 11.57 7.95 -1.16
CA SER A 58 12.37 6.87 -1.77
C SER A 58 12.38 6.90 -3.30
N ASN A 59 11.46 7.64 -3.92
CA ASN A 59 11.33 7.75 -5.38
C ASN A 59 12.05 9.00 -5.93
N TYR A 60 12.90 9.63 -5.13
CA TYR A 60 13.63 10.85 -5.49
C TYR A 60 15.08 10.70 -5.10
N ASP A 61 16.00 11.14 -5.94
CA ASP A 61 17.42 11.15 -5.62
C ASP A 61 17.88 12.49 -5.04
N CYS A 62 18.90 12.43 -4.18
CA CYS A 62 19.52 13.63 -3.64
C CYS A 62 20.33 14.35 -4.71
N ILE A 63 20.27 15.68 -4.71
CA ILE A 63 21.01 16.53 -5.65
C ILE A 63 22.31 17.10 -5.06
N LEU A 64 22.64 16.73 -3.82
CA LEU A 64 23.90 17.15 -3.20
C LEU A 64 25.09 16.44 -3.86
N PRO A 65 26.24 17.12 -4.03
CA PRO A 65 27.44 16.48 -4.55
C PRO A 65 27.82 15.24 -3.73
N GLY A 66 28.00 14.09 -4.40
CA GLY A 66 28.34 12.81 -3.77
C GLY A 66 27.15 12.02 -3.21
N GLU A 67 25.92 12.47 -3.43
CA GLU A 67 24.70 11.82 -2.95
C GLU A 67 23.71 11.49 -4.09
N HIS A 68 24.15 11.57 -5.36
CA HIS A 68 23.27 11.42 -6.53
C HIS A 68 22.63 10.03 -6.68
N ASP A 69 23.22 8.99 -6.09
CA ASP A 69 22.64 7.64 -6.03
C ASP A 69 21.95 7.36 -4.67
N THR A 70 21.78 8.38 -3.84
CA THR A 70 21.15 8.29 -2.52
C THR A 70 19.71 8.81 -2.61
N PRO A 71 18.70 7.95 -2.42
CA PRO A 71 17.33 8.39 -2.35
C PRO A 71 17.09 9.40 -1.22
N VAL A 72 16.14 10.32 -1.37
CA VAL A 72 15.89 11.43 -0.44
C VAL A 72 15.50 10.92 0.95
N ASN A 73 14.89 9.74 1.08
CA ASN A 73 14.61 9.13 2.39
C ASN A 73 15.87 8.72 3.16
N ARG A 74 17.05 8.73 2.52
CA ARG A 74 18.36 8.43 3.10
C ARG A 74 19.35 9.60 2.96
N ALA A 75 18.92 10.75 2.45
CA ALA A 75 19.78 11.90 2.16
C ALA A 75 20.22 12.68 3.42
N PRO A 76 21.30 13.50 3.35
CA PRO A 76 21.76 14.40 4.42
C PRO A 76 20.67 15.15 5.15
N CYS A 77 19.68 15.69 4.45
CA CYS A 77 18.57 16.47 5.02
C CYS A 77 17.54 15.67 5.83
N VAL A 78 17.55 14.35 5.71
CA VAL A 78 16.79 13.43 6.56
C VAL A 78 17.69 12.88 7.65
N ARG A 79 18.94 12.60 7.32
CA ARG A 79 19.88 11.90 8.18
C ARG A 79 20.58 12.78 9.22
N GLN A 80 21.06 13.95 8.84
CA GLN A 80 21.79 14.84 9.73
C GLN A 80 20.83 15.78 10.48
N GLN A 81 20.87 15.74 11.81
CA GLN A 81 20.09 16.66 12.64
C GLN A 81 20.60 18.09 12.50
N GLY A 82 19.70 19.06 12.39
CA GLY A 82 20.07 20.47 12.19
C GLY A 82 20.72 20.75 10.83
N PHE A 83 20.71 19.79 9.90
CA PHE A 83 21.27 19.99 8.57
C PHE A 83 20.49 21.04 7.80
N ASP A 84 21.11 22.21 7.67
CA ASP A 84 20.62 23.26 6.81
C ASP A 84 21.01 22.95 5.36
N CYS A 85 20.13 22.21 4.68
CA CYS A 85 20.31 21.87 3.27
C CYS A 85 20.23 23.15 2.43
N SER A 86 21.40 23.71 2.09
CA SER A 86 21.52 24.93 1.27
C SER A 86 20.82 24.83 -0.08
N VAL A 87 20.59 23.62 -0.58
CA VAL A 87 19.91 23.34 -1.86
C VAL A 87 18.51 22.76 -1.69
N LYS A 88 17.92 22.80 -0.49
CA LYS A 88 16.58 22.25 -0.22
C LYS A 88 15.51 22.80 -1.17
N HIS A 89 15.62 24.09 -1.50
CA HIS A 89 14.75 24.78 -2.44
C HIS A 89 14.87 24.27 -3.89
N ARG A 90 15.92 23.52 -4.23
CA ARG A 90 16.12 22.84 -5.52
C ARG A 90 15.91 21.33 -5.45
N CYS A 91 15.65 20.78 -4.27
CA CYS A 91 15.46 19.35 -4.12
C CYS A 91 14.15 18.93 -4.78
N PRO A 92 14.15 18.00 -5.74
CA PRO A 92 12.95 17.61 -6.48
C PRO A 92 11.80 17.19 -5.56
N TYR A 93 12.08 16.35 -4.56
CA TYR A 93 11.05 15.96 -3.57
C TYR A 93 10.40 17.15 -2.85
N PHE A 94 11.19 18.11 -2.36
CA PHE A 94 10.63 19.25 -1.62
C PHE A 94 9.91 20.25 -2.54
N SER A 95 10.39 20.37 -3.79
CA SER A 95 9.74 21.13 -4.85
C SER A 95 8.38 20.54 -5.19
N ASP A 96 8.35 19.26 -5.60
CA ASP A 96 7.13 18.55 -5.98
C ASP A 96 6.14 18.50 -4.83
N ARG A 97 6.61 18.28 -3.59
CA ARG A 97 5.74 18.32 -2.41
C ARG A 97 5.10 19.69 -2.22
N ALA A 98 5.87 20.77 -2.39
CA ALA A 98 5.34 22.12 -2.27
C ALA A 98 4.33 22.43 -3.38
N ILE A 99 4.68 22.09 -4.63
CA ILE A 99 3.81 22.25 -5.80
C ILE A 99 2.53 21.45 -5.59
N ALA A 100 2.61 20.15 -5.31
CA ALA A 100 1.44 19.30 -5.09
C ALA A 100 0.57 19.80 -3.94
N SER A 101 1.16 20.25 -2.83
CA SER A 101 0.38 20.76 -1.70
C SER A 101 -0.40 22.03 -2.03
N GLY A 102 0.18 22.93 -2.83
CA GLY A 102 -0.46 24.20 -3.23
C GLY A 102 -1.27 24.14 -4.53
N ASN A 103 -1.05 23.13 -5.38
CA ASN A 103 -1.75 23.00 -6.65
C ASN A 103 -3.19 22.53 -6.44
N ARG A 104 -4.10 23.00 -7.31
CA ARG A 104 -5.53 22.64 -7.26
C ARG A 104 -5.72 21.12 -7.31
N TYR A 105 -4.92 20.43 -8.12
CA TYR A 105 -4.96 18.98 -8.30
C TYR A 105 -3.63 18.34 -7.92
N ALA A 106 -3.69 17.31 -7.08
CA ALA A 106 -2.51 16.56 -6.67
C ALA A 106 -2.73 15.06 -6.88
N ALA A 107 -1.76 14.41 -7.51
CA ALA A 107 -1.75 12.98 -7.76
C ALA A 107 -0.75 12.30 -6.81
N LEU A 108 -1.25 11.30 -6.06
CA LEU A 108 -0.53 10.65 -4.96
C LEU A 108 -0.67 9.14 -5.09
N THR A 109 0.34 8.37 -4.66
CA THR A 109 0.08 6.94 -4.38
C THR A 109 -0.84 6.81 -3.17
N LEU A 110 -1.67 5.77 -3.12
CA LEU A 110 -2.59 5.53 -2.00
C LEU A 110 -1.83 5.41 -0.68
N ALA A 111 -0.67 4.74 -0.68
CA ALA A 111 0.21 4.68 0.49
C ALA A 111 0.71 6.06 0.93
N TYR A 112 1.06 6.95 -0.01
CA TYR A 112 1.52 8.31 0.35
C TYR A 112 0.36 9.18 0.82
N PHE A 113 -0.81 9.05 0.19
CA PHE A 113 -2.04 9.66 0.64
C PHE A 113 -2.28 9.24 2.10
N MET A 114 -2.51 7.97 2.39
CA MET A 114 -2.85 7.51 3.75
C MET A 114 -1.81 7.90 4.81
N ARG A 115 -0.51 7.77 4.51
CA ARG A 115 0.58 8.17 5.43
C ARG A 115 0.68 9.66 5.71
N THR A 116 0.18 10.52 4.82
CA THR A 116 0.19 11.98 5.01
C THR A 116 -1.07 12.50 5.68
N ALA A 117 -1.98 11.61 6.10
CA ALA A 117 -3.10 11.98 6.96
C ALA A 117 -2.60 12.67 8.24
N GLY A 118 -3.29 13.74 8.64
CA GLY A 118 -2.88 14.57 9.78
C GLY A 118 -1.67 15.49 9.53
N SER A 119 -1.03 15.43 8.35
CA SER A 119 0.03 16.39 8.00
C SER A 119 -0.55 17.78 7.70
N GLU A 120 0.09 18.82 8.24
CA GLU A 120 -0.27 20.23 7.92
C GLU A 120 -0.03 20.60 6.44
N VAL A 121 0.79 19.81 5.73
CA VAL A 121 1.16 20.02 4.33
C VAL A 121 0.01 19.62 3.40
N PHE A 122 -0.56 18.43 3.58
CA PHE A 122 -1.63 17.91 2.72
C PHE A 122 -2.96 17.91 3.46
N ARG A 123 -3.58 19.08 3.46
CA ARG A 123 -4.88 19.34 4.11
C ARG A 123 -6.02 18.62 3.39
N LYS A 124 -7.18 18.62 4.03
CA LYS A 124 -8.44 18.19 3.43
C LYS A 124 -8.72 18.94 2.13
N ARG A 125 -9.20 18.24 1.10
CA ARG A 125 -9.64 18.81 -0.19
C ARG A 125 -11.14 18.59 -0.41
N ASP A 126 -11.72 19.29 -1.37
CA ASP A 126 -13.15 19.11 -1.65
C ASP A 126 -13.43 17.72 -2.22
N THR A 127 -12.69 17.33 -3.25
CA THR A 127 -12.92 16.06 -3.96
C THR A 127 -11.72 15.11 -3.85
N VAL A 128 -11.98 13.82 -3.67
CA VAL A 128 -10.96 12.77 -3.70
C VAL A 128 -11.39 11.70 -4.68
N VAL A 129 -10.55 11.43 -5.68
CA VAL A 129 -10.72 10.32 -6.61
C VAL A 129 -9.76 9.20 -6.23
N ILE A 130 -10.30 8.02 -5.93
CA ILE A 130 -9.53 6.81 -5.65
C ILE A 130 -9.70 5.87 -6.84
N ASP A 131 -8.66 5.72 -7.65
CA ASP A 131 -8.63 4.73 -8.72
C ASP A 131 -8.26 3.34 -8.18
N GLU A 132 -8.75 2.34 -8.89
CA GLU A 132 -8.73 0.93 -8.49
C GLU A 132 -9.33 0.70 -7.09
N ALA A 133 -10.36 1.42 -6.69
CA ALA A 133 -10.90 1.37 -5.32
C ALA A 133 -11.36 -0.02 -4.82
N HIS A 134 -11.48 -1.05 -5.67
CA HIS A 134 -11.95 -2.38 -5.27
C HIS A 134 -11.13 -3.05 -4.17
N GLY A 135 -9.82 -2.79 -4.10
CA GLY A 135 -8.93 -3.39 -3.09
C GLY A 135 -8.72 -2.52 -1.84
N LEU A 136 -9.52 -1.47 -1.65
CA LEU A 136 -9.28 -0.47 -0.61
C LEU A 136 -9.32 -1.05 0.80
N ALA A 137 -10.17 -2.06 1.04
CA ALA A 137 -10.22 -2.76 2.32
C ALA A 137 -8.90 -3.53 2.56
N GLU A 138 -8.44 -4.29 1.57
CA GLU A 138 -7.21 -5.08 1.64
C GLU A 138 -5.97 -4.20 1.78
N TRP A 139 -5.91 -3.05 1.07
CA TRP A 139 -4.80 -2.10 1.23
C TRP A 139 -4.82 -1.46 2.61
N ALA A 140 -5.99 -1.12 3.15
CA ALA A 140 -6.10 -0.57 4.48
C ALA A 140 -5.68 -1.57 5.56
N GLU A 141 -6.10 -2.83 5.45
CA GLU A 141 -5.61 -3.91 6.32
C GLU A 141 -4.08 -4.02 6.24
N MET A 142 -3.52 -4.07 5.03
CA MET A 142 -2.07 -4.17 4.82
C MET A 142 -1.30 -2.97 5.40
N TYR A 143 -1.81 -1.75 5.24
CA TYR A 143 -1.16 -0.55 5.77
C TYR A 143 -1.34 -0.35 7.28
N ALA A 144 -2.39 -0.92 7.86
CA ALA A 144 -2.66 -0.87 9.30
C ALA A 144 -2.04 -2.04 10.07
N THR A 145 -1.62 -3.10 9.37
CA THR A 145 -0.94 -4.25 9.97
C THR A 145 0.43 -3.83 10.50
N ILE A 146 0.67 -4.12 11.76
CA ILE A 146 1.96 -3.91 12.41
C ILE A 146 2.69 -5.25 12.42
N ASP A 147 3.68 -5.41 11.54
CA ASP A 147 4.54 -6.59 11.54
C ASP A 147 5.78 -6.35 12.41
N LEU A 148 5.90 -7.13 13.48
CA LEU A 148 7.03 -7.17 14.38
C LEU A 148 7.92 -8.37 13.99
N SER A 149 9.06 -8.09 13.36
CA SER A 149 10.03 -9.09 12.93
C SER A 149 11.47 -8.59 13.12
N PRO A 150 12.48 -9.48 13.08
CA PRO A 150 13.89 -9.09 13.19
C PRO A 150 14.30 -8.03 12.16
N SER A 151 13.70 -8.07 10.98
CA SER A 151 13.98 -7.11 9.89
C SER A 151 13.33 -5.73 10.09
N ARG A 152 12.27 -5.64 10.91
CA ARG A 152 11.45 -4.45 11.08
C ARG A 152 11.60 -3.78 12.45
N VAL A 153 12.13 -4.48 13.44
CA VAL A 153 12.30 -3.99 14.81
C VAL A 153 13.79 -3.84 15.12
N PRO A 154 14.36 -2.62 15.11
CA PRO A 154 15.81 -2.43 15.26
C PRO A 154 16.39 -2.76 16.64
N VAL A 155 15.54 -3.13 17.60
CA VAL A 155 15.86 -3.52 18.98
C VAL A 155 15.40 -4.96 19.26
N TRP A 156 15.18 -5.76 18.22
CA TRP A 156 14.62 -7.11 18.34
C TRP A 156 15.42 -8.00 19.30
N ASP A 157 16.75 -7.97 19.19
CA ASP A 157 17.64 -8.77 20.05
C ASP A 157 17.76 -8.23 21.49
N GLU A 158 17.26 -7.01 21.75
CA GLU A 158 17.28 -6.36 23.07
C GLU A 158 16.03 -6.70 23.90
N ILE A 159 15.04 -7.39 23.33
CA ILE A 159 13.78 -7.71 23.97
C ILE A 159 13.41 -9.20 23.82
N GLY A 160 12.94 -9.81 24.90
CA GLY A 160 12.38 -11.16 24.84
C GLY A 160 11.01 -11.15 24.17
N VAL A 161 10.89 -11.78 23.01
CA VAL A 161 9.62 -11.92 22.28
C VAL A 161 8.86 -13.14 22.83
N PRO A 162 7.70 -12.94 23.47
CA PRO A 162 6.97 -14.03 24.12
C PRO A 162 6.26 -14.93 23.12
N ASP A 163 5.78 -16.08 23.58
CA ASP A 163 4.70 -16.80 22.92
C ASP A 163 3.37 -16.16 23.34
N VAL A 164 2.77 -15.35 22.48
CA VAL A 164 1.62 -14.52 22.86
C VAL A 164 0.40 -15.35 23.24
N ALA A 165 0.28 -16.57 22.73
CA ALA A 165 -0.83 -17.47 23.03
C ALA A 165 -0.55 -18.31 24.29
N ALA A 166 0.67 -18.83 24.44
CA ALA A 166 1.03 -19.69 25.57
C ALA A 166 1.34 -18.90 26.86
N ASP A 167 1.88 -17.69 26.74
CA ASP A 167 2.27 -16.84 27.87
C ASP A 167 1.14 -15.92 28.36
N ALA A 168 -0.06 -16.02 27.79
CA ALA A 168 -1.23 -15.27 28.23
C ALA A 168 -1.65 -15.70 29.65
N GLY A 169 -1.95 -14.74 30.52
CA GLY A 169 -2.48 -14.99 31.86
C GLY A 169 -3.86 -15.68 31.83
N SER A 170 -4.32 -16.16 32.99
CA SER A 170 -5.59 -16.89 33.10
C SER A 170 -6.85 -16.08 32.72
N GLU A 171 -6.75 -14.75 32.72
CA GLU A 171 -7.83 -13.82 32.34
C GLU A 171 -7.46 -13.00 31.09
N GLU A 172 -6.41 -13.38 30.37
CA GLU A 172 -5.90 -12.67 29.19
C GLU A 172 -6.02 -13.55 27.96
N ASP A 173 -6.21 -12.91 26.81
CA ASP A 173 -6.01 -13.54 25.51
C ASP A 173 -4.67 -13.15 24.89
N ALA A 174 -4.42 -13.66 23.67
CA ALA A 174 -3.20 -13.36 22.93
C ALA A 174 -3.07 -11.87 22.58
N LEU A 175 -4.17 -11.13 22.42
CA LEU A 175 -4.17 -9.71 22.15
C LEU A 175 -3.74 -8.94 23.40
N ASP A 176 -4.26 -9.27 24.58
CA ASP A 176 -3.87 -8.66 25.85
C ASP A 176 -2.38 -8.90 26.15
N ARG A 177 -1.92 -10.13 25.91
CA ARG A 177 -0.51 -10.49 26.09
C ARG A 177 0.40 -9.71 25.14
N THR A 178 -0.07 -9.51 23.91
CA THR A 178 0.63 -8.71 22.88
C THR A 178 0.65 -7.24 23.26
N ALA A 179 -0.43 -6.66 23.78
CA ALA A 179 -0.46 -5.28 24.23
C ALA A 179 0.60 -5.00 25.31
N ARG A 180 0.77 -5.89 26.29
CA ARG A 180 1.85 -5.77 27.30
C ARG A 180 3.25 -5.89 26.71
N PHE A 181 3.42 -6.78 25.74
CA PHE A 181 4.69 -6.88 25.02
C PHE A 181 4.97 -5.59 24.23
N VAL A 182 3.95 -5.04 23.56
CA VAL A 182 4.05 -3.79 22.80
C VAL A 182 4.36 -2.59 23.72
N GLU A 183 3.79 -2.51 24.92
CA GLU A 183 4.17 -1.50 25.92
C GLU A 183 5.67 -1.58 26.24
N SER A 184 6.18 -2.78 26.52
CA SER A 184 7.59 -3.01 26.81
C SER A 184 8.48 -2.67 25.61
N LEU A 185 8.08 -3.10 24.41
CA LEU A 185 8.78 -2.83 23.16
C LEU A 185 8.81 -1.33 22.85
N LEU A 186 7.71 -0.62 23.09
CA LEU A 186 7.61 0.82 22.88
C LEU A 186 8.59 1.57 23.79
N ASP A 187 8.73 1.16 25.05
CA ASP A 187 9.69 1.77 25.98
C ASP A 187 11.15 1.54 25.56
N VAL A 188 11.49 0.33 25.09
CA VAL A 188 12.84 0.03 24.55
C VAL A 188 13.08 0.83 23.26
N THR A 189 12.10 0.85 22.36
CA THR A 189 12.15 1.59 21.09
C THR A 189 12.36 3.08 21.32
N ARG A 190 11.64 3.67 22.28
CA ARG A 190 11.78 5.09 22.65
C ARG A 190 13.17 5.39 23.22
N ARG A 191 13.67 4.55 24.14
CA ARG A 191 15.02 4.70 24.70
C ARG A 191 16.09 4.67 23.62
N ALA A 192 16.07 3.66 22.74
CA ALA A 192 17.02 3.56 21.63
C ALA A 192 16.94 4.75 20.67
N LYS A 193 15.73 5.28 20.41
CA LYS A 193 15.54 6.47 19.58
C LYS A 193 16.09 7.73 20.26
N ASP A 194 15.85 7.89 21.55
CA ASP A 194 16.28 9.06 22.31
C ASP A 194 17.82 9.10 22.44
N GLU A 195 18.47 7.94 22.57
CA GLU A 195 19.93 7.82 22.50
C GLU A 195 20.50 8.35 21.18
N LEU A 196 19.89 7.99 20.04
CA LEU A 196 20.30 8.49 18.72
C LEU A 196 19.98 9.98 18.54
N THR A 197 18.85 10.44 19.08
CA THR A 197 18.45 11.87 19.01
C THR A 197 19.36 12.76 19.86
N GLY A 198 20.02 12.20 20.88
CA GLY A 198 20.99 12.89 21.71
C GLY A 198 22.38 13.07 21.07
N GLN A 199 22.67 12.42 19.95
CA GLN A 199 23.99 12.48 19.31
C GLN A 199 24.15 13.71 18.42
N ALA A 200 25.35 14.27 18.39
CA ALA A 200 25.65 15.48 17.60
C ALA A 200 25.72 15.20 16.10
N GLU A 201 26.19 14.01 15.71
CA GLU A 201 26.22 13.54 14.32
C GLU A 201 25.80 12.08 14.30
N LEU A 202 25.02 11.70 13.29
CA LEU A 202 24.62 10.33 13.01
C LEU A 202 25.11 9.95 11.62
N ASP A 203 25.59 8.71 11.48
CA ASP A 203 25.91 8.16 10.18
C ASP A 203 24.64 7.77 9.38
N ARG A 204 24.82 7.11 8.21
CA ARG A 204 23.68 6.72 7.35
C ARG A 204 22.85 5.59 7.97
N GLU A 205 23.48 4.64 8.65
CA GLU A 205 22.81 3.48 9.24
C GLU A 205 22.07 3.87 10.52
N GLU A 206 22.69 4.71 11.35
CA GLU A 206 22.10 5.22 12.59
C GLU A 206 20.83 6.05 12.33
N VAL A 207 20.78 6.78 11.23
CA VAL A 207 19.58 7.52 10.84
C VAL A 207 18.48 6.57 10.39
N ALA A 208 18.82 5.61 9.54
CA ALA A 208 17.84 4.63 9.10
C ALA A 208 17.24 3.90 10.32
N ARG A 209 18.10 3.59 11.31
CA ARG A 209 17.69 3.05 12.61
C ARG A 209 16.76 4.02 13.36
N ARG A 210 17.14 5.28 13.55
CA ARG A 210 16.31 6.31 14.23
C ARG A 210 14.94 6.48 13.57
N ASP A 211 14.91 6.65 12.25
CA ASP A 211 13.67 6.87 11.51
C ASP A 211 12.75 5.63 11.61
N ARG A 212 13.33 4.43 11.55
CA ARG A 212 12.56 3.19 11.77
C ARG A 212 12.05 3.07 13.21
N LEU A 213 12.86 3.44 14.21
CA LEU A 213 12.43 3.47 15.61
C LEU A 213 11.32 4.50 15.84
N GLN A 214 11.37 5.65 15.15
CA GLN A 214 10.32 6.67 15.20
C GLN A 214 9.01 6.17 14.58
N GLU A 215 9.08 5.56 13.40
CA GLU A 215 7.93 4.95 12.73
C GLU A 215 7.30 3.85 13.60
N LEU A 216 8.13 2.91 14.07
CA LEU A 216 7.71 1.84 14.97
C LEU A 216 7.08 2.40 16.26
N SER A 217 7.69 3.41 16.88
CA SER A 217 7.10 4.06 18.06
C SER A 217 5.70 4.63 17.81
N GLY A 218 5.47 5.16 16.60
CA GLY A 218 4.17 5.69 16.18
C GLY A 218 3.14 4.58 15.98
N GLU A 219 3.52 3.52 15.24
CA GLU A 219 2.69 2.33 15.02
C GLU A 219 2.27 1.68 16.35
N LEU A 220 3.24 1.39 17.23
CA LEU A 220 3.00 0.79 18.55
C LEU A 220 2.15 1.70 19.44
N GLY A 221 2.42 3.01 19.43
CA GLY A 221 1.66 3.99 20.19
C GLY A 221 0.20 4.05 19.76
N TRP A 222 -0.05 4.07 18.46
CA TRP A 222 -1.39 4.07 17.89
C TRP A 222 -2.15 2.78 18.24
N PHE A 223 -1.51 1.61 18.11
CA PHE A 223 -2.12 0.35 18.53
C PHE A 223 -2.52 0.36 20.00
N LEU A 224 -1.65 0.82 20.91
CA LEU A 224 -1.97 0.89 22.33
C LEU A 224 -3.06 1.91 22.67
N GLU A 225 -3.10 3.05 21.96
CA GLU A 225 -4.16 4.04 22.10
C GLU A 225 -5.51 3.45 21.69
N ASP A 226 -5.56 2.79 20.54
CA ASP A 226 -6.78 2.16 20.00
C ASP A 226 -7.23 0.95 20.83
N TYR A 227 -6.30 0.08 21.24
CA TYR A 227 -6.59 -1.09 22.10
C TYR A 227 -7.18 -0.70 23.46
N ARG A 228 -6.78 0.46 24.02
CA ARG A 228 -7.29 0.95 25.31
C ARG A 228 -8.61 1.71 25.22
N ASP A 229 -9.05 2.05 24.00
CA ASP A 229 -10.29 2.79 23.76
C ASP A 229 -11.48 1.81 23.76
N PRO A 230 -12.31 1.77 24.83
CA PRO A 230 -13.41 0.82 24.94
C PRO A 230 -14.53 1.08 23.92
N GLU A 231 -14.55 2.27 23.32
CA GLU A 231 -15.47 2.63 22.24
C GLU A 231 -14.84 2.40 20.85
N SER A 232 -13.63 1.82 20.78
CA SER A 232 -12.97 1.51 19.52
C SER A 232 -13.80 0.50 18.73
N PRO A 233 -14.17 0.82 17.47
CA PRO A 233 -14.79 -0.16 16.57
C PRO A 233 -13.76 -1.14 15.99
N THR A 234 -12.45 -0.93 16.20
CA THR A 234 -11.40 -1.78 15.66
C THR A 234 -11.24 -3.03 16.52
N THR A 235 -11.43 -4.21 15.94
CA THR A 235 -11.04 -5.47 16.59
C THR A 235 -9.66 -5.87 16.09
N TRP A 236 -8.74 -6.18 16.99
CA TRP A 236 -7.38 -6.59 16.64
C TRP A 236 -7.22 -8.10 16.74
N VAL A 237 -6.45 -8.68 15.82
CA VAL A 237 -6.07 -10.09 15.81
C VAL A 237 -4.56 -10.18 15.76
N VAL A 238 -4.01 -11.13 16.51
CA VAL A 238 -2.58 -11.39 16.55
C VAL A 238 -2.29 -12.75 15.93
N ASP A 239 -1.30 -12.78 15.04
CA ASP A 239 -0.81 -13.98 14.37
C ASP A 239 0.69 -14.17 14.69
N GLN A 240 1.02 -15.28 15.35
CA GLN A 240 2.39 -15.68 15.71
C GLN A 240 2.55 -17.19 15.51
N PRO A 241 2.70 -17.67 14.26
CA PRO A 241 2.68 -19.10 13.97
C PRO A 241 3.91 -19.84 14.50
N GLY A 242 5.00 -19.14 14.81
CA GLY A 242 6.26 -19.73 15.27
C GLY A 242 6.45 -19.80 16.79
N GLY A 243 5.51 -19.26 17.58
CA GLY A 243 5.62 -19.18 19.05
C GLY A 243 6.74 -18.25 19.54
N GLU A 244 7.30 -18.56 20.72
CA GLU A 244 8.35 -17.77 21.38
C GLU A 244 9.50 -17.38 20.43
N GLY A 245 9.92 -16.12 20.46
CA GLY A 245 11.00 -15.62 19.61
C GLY A 245 10.64 -15.36 18.14
N SER A 246 9.44 -15.74 17.69
CA SER A 246 9.02 -15.60 16.29
C SER A 246 8.29 -14.29 15.99
N GLU A 247 8.14 -14.01 14.70
CA GLU A 247 7.48 -12.80 14.19
C GLU A 247 6.02 -12.71 14.62
N ILE A 248 5.57 -11.51 14.99
CA ILE A 248 4.20 -11.23 15.40
C ILE A 248 3.58 -10.26 14.40
N ALA A 249 2.44 -10.61 13.82
CA ALA A 249 1.64 -9.70 13.02
C ALA A 249 0.38 -9.28 13.77
N ILE A 250 0.22 -7.98 13.99
CA ILE A 250 -0.94 -7.37 14.66
C ILE A 250 -1.83 -6.76 13.57
N LYS A 251 -2.99 -7.36 13.34
CA LYS A 251 -3.88 -7.05 12.20
C LYS A 251 -5.22 -6.50 12.69
N PRO A 252 -5.72 -5.38 12.15
CA PRO A 252 -7.09 -4.99 12.40
C PRO A 252 -8.04 -5.87 11.59
N LEU A 253 -9.01 -6.50 12.24
CA LEU A 253 -10.08 -7.28 11.61
C LEU A 253 -11.01 -6.40 10.75
N ASP A 254 -11.21 -5.14 11.17
CA ASP A 254 -12.00 -4.15 10.43
C ASP A 254 -11.18 -2.87 10.20
N PRO A 255 -10.73 -2.61 8.96
CA PRO A 255 -9.95 -1.42 8.64
C PRO A 255 -10.80 -0.14 8.55
N ALA A 256 -12.11 -0.17 8.80
CA ALA A 256 -13.00 0.98 8.66
C ALA A 256 -12.53 2.23 9.46
N ARG A 257 -12.07 2.06 10.70
CA ARG A 257 -11.51 3.19 11.50
C ARG A 257 -10.22 3.72 10.89
N TYR A 258 -9.37 2.81 10.39
CA TYR A 258 -8.13 3.20 9.71
C TYR A 258 -8.44 4.05 8.49
N LEU A 259 -9.38 3.61 7.65
CA LEU A 259 -9.85 4.36 6.49
C LEU A 259 -10.52 5.69 6.85
N ARG A 260 -11.23 5.77 7.98
CA ARG A 260 -11.88 7.02 8.39
C ARG A 260 -10.91 8.20 8.47
N HIS A 261 -9.84 8.07 9.24
CA HIS A 261 -8.90 9.17 9.43
C HIS A 261 -7.85 9.28 8.30
N THR A 262 -7.47 8.15 7.69
CA THR A 262 -6.44 8.15 6.64
C THR A 262 -6.97 8.46 5.24
N VAL A 263 -8.28 8.25 5.01
CA VAL A 263 -8.93 8.43 3.71
C VAL A 263 -10.15 9.36 3.83
N TRP A 264 -11.16 8.99 4.61
CA TRP A 264 -12.48 9.64 4.55
C TRP A 264 -12.50 11.08 5.10
N ASP A 265 -11.71 11.39 6.12
CA ASP A 265 -11.61 12.75 6.67
C ASP A 265 -10.82 13.72 5.77
N ARG A 266 -10.22 13.22 4.69
CA ARG A 266 -9.37 13.99 3.78
C ARG A 266 -10.09 14.59 2.58
N GLY A 267 -11.37 14.26 2.40
CA GLY A 267 -12.23 14.74 1.32
C GLY A 267 -13.58 15.21 1.85
N ASN A 268 -14.27 16.10 1.13
CA ASN A 268 -15.72 16.29 1.33
C ASN A 268 -16.52 15.28 0.50
N LYS A 269 -16.08 15.04 -0.73
CA LYS A 269 -16.73 14.21 -1.75
C LYS A 269 -15.72 13.17 -2.26
N PHE A 270 -16.20 11.96 -2.50
CA PHE A 270 -15.35 10.85 -2.96
C PHE A 270 -15.91 10.24 -4.25
N ALA A 271 -15.02 9.98 -5.21
CA ALA A 271 -15.29 9.14 -6.36
C ALA A 271 -14.39 7.91 -6.33
N LEU A 272 -15.00 6.74 -6.24
CA LEU A 272 -14.31 5.46 -6.13
C LEU A 272 -14.41 4.77 -7.49
N LEU A 273 -13.31 4.78 -8.24
CA LEU A 273 -13.26 4.22 -9.59
C LEU A 273 -12.72 2.80 -9.53
N SER A 274 -13.46 1.85 -10.10
CA SER A 274 -13.00 0.47 -10.25
C SER A 274 -13.80 -0.25 -11.33
N ALA A 275 -13.19 -1.25 -11.95
CA ALA A 275 -13.87 -2.12 -12.92
C ALA A 275 -14.54 -3.35 -12.27
N THR A 276 -14.31 -3.58 -10.98
CA THR A 276 -14.57 -4.88 -10.31
C THR A 276 -15.37 -4.75 -9.01
N ILE A 277 -16.07 -3.64 -8.78
CA ILE A 277 -17.01 -3.53 -7.65
C ILE A 277 -18.29 -4.31 -8.00
N LEU A 278 -18.36 -5.58 -7.55
CA LEU A 278 -19.47 -6.49 -7.86
C LEU A 278 -20.71 -6.23 -6.99
N SER A 279 -20.52 -5.79 -5.76
CA SER A 279 -21.61 -5.52 -4.80
C SER A 279 -21.32 -4.23 -4.05
N LYS A 280 -22.18 -3.22 -4.26
CA LYS A 280 -22.12 -1.94 -3.55
C LYS A 280 -22.11 -2.16 -2.04
N ASP A 281 -23.01 -3.01 -1.55
CA ASP A 281 -23.22 -3.21 -0.12
C ASP A 281 -22.04 -3.93 0.54
N ALA A 282 -21.48 -4.95 -0.12
CA ALA A 282 -20.30 -5.64 0.40
C ALA A 282 -19.08 -4.72 0.41
N PHE A 283 -18.87 -3.96 -0.67
CA PHE A 283 -17.79 -2.99 -0.76
C PHE A 283 -17.90 -1.93 0.33
N CYS A 284 -19.06 -1.26 0.45
CA CYS A 284 -19.28 -0.21 1.45
C CYS A 284 -19.02 -0.71 2.87
N ARG A 285 -19.51 -1.90 3.23
CA ARG A 285 -19.21 -2.50 4.54
C ARG A 285 -17.71 -2.70 4.77
N GLY A 286 -16.99 -3.26 3.78
CA GLY A 286 -15.55 -3.53 3.91
C GLY A 286 -14.70 -2.26 4.05
N VAL A 287 -15.19 -1.10 3.62
CA VAL A 287 -14.46 0.17 3.69
C VAL A 287 -15.04 1.17 4.71
N GLY A 288 -16.03 0.75 5.50
CA GLY A 288 -16.65 1.58 6.53
C GLY A 288 -17.59 2.68 6.02
N LEU A 289 -18.18 2.51 4.84
CA LEU A 289 -19.18 3.43 4.27
C LEU A 289 -20.61 2.91 4.50
N ASP A 290 -21.54 3.83 4.71
CA ASP A 290 -22.97 3.52 4.72
C ASP A 290 -23.50 3.42 3.27
N PRO A 291 -24.00 2.25 2.81
CA PRO A 291 -24.54 2.10 1.46
C PRO A 291 -25.68 3.07 1.12
N ALA A 292 -26.40 3.61 2.11
CA ALA A 292 -27.45 4.60 1.89
C ALA A 292 -26.89 5.96 1.41
N ASN A 293 -25.64 6.25 1.76
CA ASN A 293 -24.94 7.49 1.39
C ASN A 293 -24.02 7.31 0.16
N VAL A 294 -24.06 6.14 -0.49
CA VAL A 294 -23.22 5.80 -1.64
C VAL A 294 -24.07 5.49 -2.87
N ALA A 295 -23.81 6.18 -3.97
CA ALA A 295 -24.37 5.89 -5.29
C ALA A 295 -23.39 5.00 -6.09
N LEU A 296 -23.91 3.92 -6.69
CA LEU A 296 -23.16 3.10 -7.64
C LEU A 296 -23.56 3.50 -9.06
N VAL A 297 -22.57 3.88 -9.87
CA VAL A 297 -22.74 4.16 -11.30
C VAL A 297 -22.01 3.08 -12.08
N ASP A 298 -22.77 2.26 -12.81
CA ASP A 298 -22.21 1.25 -13.70
C ASP A 298 -22.09 1.82 -15.12
N VAL A 299 -20.93 1.64 -15.73
CA VAL A 299 -20.63 2.10 -17.09
C VAL A 299 -20.31 0.87 -17.93
N GLU A 300 -21.16 0.62 -18.93
CA GLU A 300 -21.01 -0.56 -19.78
C GLU A 300 -19.67 -0.57 -20.53
N HIS A 301 -19.17 -1.78 -20.76
CA HIS A 301 -17.94 -1.98 -21.51
C HIS A 301 -18.09 -1.54 -22.97
N THR A 302 -17.18 -0.68 -23.44
CA THR A 302 -17.24 -0.12 -24.79
C THR A 302 -16.75 -1.06 -25.88
N PHE A 303 -15.97 -2.10 -25.55
CA PHE A 303 -15.51 -3.05 -26.55
C PHE A 303 -16.56 -4.14 -26.85
N PRO A 304 -16.75 -4.49 -28.14
CA PRO A 304 -17.63 -5.58 -28.58
C PRO A 304 -17.33 -6.92 -27.89
N LEU A 305 -18.38 -7.69 -27.60
CA LEU A 305 -18.27 -9.03 -26.97
C LEU A 305 -17.43 -10.01 -27.81
N GLU A 306 -17.55 -9.94 -29.13
CA GLU A 306 -16.79 -10.76 -30.09
C GLU A 306 -15.26 -10.60 -29.97
N ASN A 307 -14.79 -9.47 -29.43
CA ASN A 307 -13.37 -9.18 -29.23
C ASN A 307 -12.85 -9.59 -27.84
N ARG A 308 -13.70 -10.16 -26.98
CA ARG A 308 -13.37 -10.58 -25.62
C ARG A 308 -13.93 -11.97 -25.26
N PRO A 309 -13.63 -13.02 -26.05
CA PRO A 309 -14.13 -14.36 -25.76
C PRO A 309 -13.54 -14.88 -24.44
N LEU A 310 -14.41 -15.46 -23.59
CA LEU A 310 -14.03 -16.14 -22.36
C LEU A 310 -14.34 -17.63 -22.49
N TYR A 311 -13.32 -18.46 -22.30
CA TYR A 311 -13.44 -19.91 -22.35
C TYR A 311 -13.20 -20.51 -20.97
N ASP A 312 -14.20 -21.17 -20.41
CA ASP A 312 -14.01 -22.01 -19.23
C ASP A 312 -13.36 -23.33 -19.65
N VAL A 313 -12.10 -23.48 -19.26
CA VAL A 313 -11.26 -24.65 -19.55
C VAL A 313 -10.76 -25.30 -18.27
N THR A 314 -11.52 -25.18 -17.17
CA THR A 314 -11.19 -25.72 -15.85
C THR A 314 -10.76 -27.20 -15.93
N GLN A 315 -9.60 -27.52 -15.35
CA GLN A 315 -9.01 -28.87 -15.39
C GLN A 315 -9.15 -29.67 -14.08
N GLY A 316 -9.80 -29.10 -13.07
CA GLY A 316 -10.01 -29.71 -11.76
C GLY A 316 -9.81 -28.74 -10.60
N SER A 317 -10.01 -29.24 -9.39
CA SER A 317 -9.76 -28.47 -8.17
C SER A 317 -8.27 -28.19 -7.98
N MET A 318 -7.96 -26.98 -7.50
CA MET A 318 -6.61 -26.52 -7.18
C MET A 318 -6.35 -26.46 -5.67
N THR A 319 -7.18 -27.13 -4.86
CA THR A 319 -6.92 -27.30 -3.43
C THR A 319 -5.62 -28.08 -3.19
N TYR A 320 -5.07 -27.95 -1.98
CA TYR A 320 -3.81 -28.61 -1.61
C TYR A 320 -3.83 -30.13 -1.86
N GLU A 321 -4.97 -30.78 -1.64
CA GLU A 321 -5.17 -32.22 -1.83
C GLU A 321 -5.22 -32.66 -3.31
N HIS A 322 -5.69 -31.78 -4.21
CA HIS A 322 -5.94 -32.15 -5.61
C HIS A 322 -4.91 -31.57 -6.59
N ARG A 323 -4.14 -30.56 -6.17
CA ARG A 323 -3.24 -29.81 -7.07
C ARG A 323 -2.19 -30.68 -7.75
N ASP A 324 -1.70 -31.73 -7.10
CA ASP A 324 -0.68 -32.62 -7.67
C ASP A 324 -1.20 -33.39 -8.90
N GLU A 325 -2.51 -33.66 -8.96
CA GLU A 325 -3.15 -34.28 -10.11
C GLU A 325 -3.63 -33.25 -11.16
N THR A 326 -4.03 -32.06 -10.72
CA THR A 326 -4.60 -31.02 -11.59
C THR A 326 -3.52 -30.24 -12.35
N VAL A 327 -2.41 -29.89 -11.69
CA VAL A 327 -1.31 -29.08 -12.29
C VAL A 327 -0.76 -29.71 -13.59
N PRO A 328 -0.49 -31.03 -13.67
CA PRO A 328 -0.08 -31.66 -14.91
C PRO A 328 -1.10 -31.55 -16.06
N LYS A 329 -2.40 -31.58 -15.74
CA LYS A 329 -3.47 -31.41 -16.75
C LYS A 329 -3.47 -29.98 -17.30
N ILE A 330 -3.28 -28.99 -16.42
CA ILE A 330 -3.15 -27.58 -16.78
C ILE A 330 -1.91 -27.38 -17.67
N ALA A 331 -0.75 -27.93 -17.30
CA ALA A 331 0.47 -27.82 -18.11
C ALA A 331 0.26 -28.39 -19.53
N ARG A 332 -0.41 -29.54 -19.68
CA ARG A 332 -0.76 -30.10 -21.00
C ARG A 332 -1.74 -29.24 -21.78
N LEU A 333 -2.68 -28.57 -21.11
CA LEU A 333 -3.57 -27.61 -21.75
C LEU A 333 -2.78 -26.41 -22.27
N ILE A 334 -1.87 -25.85 -21.47
CA ILE A 334 -1.01 -24.74 -21.87
C ILE A 334 -0.20 -25.09 -23.13
N VAL A 335 0.43 -26.28 -23.17
CA VAL A 335 1.18 -26.73 -24.37
C VAL A 335 0.28 -26.76 -25.61
N ARG A 336 -0.95 -27.25 -25.49
CA ARG A 336 -1.91 -27.26 -26.60
C ARG A 336 -2.28 -25.84 -27.05
N LEU A 337 -2.48 -24.91 -26.11
CA LEU A 337 -2.74 -23.51 -26.42
C LEU A 337 -1.53 -22.86 -27.13
N MET A 338 -0.31 -23.08 -26.62
CA MET A 338 0.92 -22.57 -27.24
C MET A 338 1.14 -23.11 -28.66
N ALA A 339 0.67 -24.33 -28.96
CA ALA A 339 0.73 -24.91 -30.30
C ALA A 339 -0.30 -24.28 -31.25
N ASN A 340 -1.50 -23.96 -30.76
CA ASN A 340 -2.52 -23.23 -31.53
C ASN A 340 -2.18 -21.76 -31.74
N HIS A 341 -1.34 -21.19 -30.85
CA HIS A 341 -0.91 -19.79 -30.86
C HIS A 341 0.63 -19.69 -30.92
N PRO A 342 1.26 -20.08 -32.05
CA PRO A 342 2.73 -20.14 -32.16
C PRO A 342 3.41 -18.77 -32.16
N ASP A 343 2.75 -17.74 -32.68
CA ASP A 343 3.32 -16.41 -32.88
C ASP A 343 2.72 -15.34 -31.95
N GLU A 344 1.84 -15.74 -31.04
CA GLU A 344 1.18 -14.85 -30.10
C GLU A 344 1.86 -14.92 -28.73
N LYS A 345 1.91 -13.77 -28.05
CA LYS A 345 2.32 -13.70 -26.65
C LYS A 345 1.11 -14.01 -25.78
N GLY A 346 1.29 -14.89 -24.81
CA GLY A 346 0.29 -15.20 -23.78
C GLY A 346 0.80 -14.85 -22.39
N LEU A 347 -0.12 -14.63 -21.45
CA LEU A 347 0.18 -14.43 -20.04
C LEU A 347 -0.53 -15.51 -19.21
N ILE A 348 0.21 -16.13 -18.30
CA ILE A 348 -0.32 -17.15 -17.38
C ILE A 348 -0.24 -16.58 -15.98
N HIS A 349 -1.41 -16.31 -15.39
CA HIS A 349 -1.49 -15.85 -14.01
C HIS A 349 -1.73 -17.03 -13.08
N ALA A 350 -0.79 -17.29 -12.16
CA ALA A 350 -0.89 -18.35 -11.17
C ALA A 350 -1.10 -17.76 -9.78
N HIS A 351 -1.93 -18.41 -8.97
CA HIS A 351 -2.26 -17.96 -7.61
C HIS A 351 -1.05 -17.93 -6.65
N SER A 352 -0.01 -18.74 -6.90
CA SER A 352 1.19 -18.75 -6.07
C SER A 352 2.46 -19.00 -6.88
N TYR A 353 3.60 -18.55 -6.35
CA TYR A 353 4.90 -18.83 -6.94
C TYR A 353 5.23 -20.33 -6.98
N ASP A 354 4.76 -21.12 -6.01
CA ASP A 354 4.89 -22.59 -6.01
C ASP A 354 4.20 -23.21 -7.23
N ILE A 355 2.95 -22.81 -7.51
CA ILE A 355 2.21 -23.28 -8.69
C ILE A 355 2.90 -22.83 -9.98
N ALA A 356 3.32 -21.56 -10.04
CA ALA A 356 4.06 -21.03 -11.20
C ALA A 356 5.36 -21.81 -11.46
N GLY A 357 6.08 -22.18 -10.40
CA GLY A 357 7.30 -22.99 -10.47
C GLY A 357 7.04 -24.37 -11.03
N ARG A 358 6.08 -25.10 -10.44
CA ARG A 358 5.67 -26.43 -10.91
C ARG A 358 5.23 -26.44 -12.37
N LEU A 359 4.45 -25.43 -12.79
CA LEU A 359 4.06 -25.28 -14.20
C LEU A 359 5.27 -25.04 -15.09
N THR A 360 6.20 -24.19 -14.68
CA THR A 360 7.42 -23.90 -15.45
C THR A 360 8.29 -25.15 -15.64
N GLU A 361 8.46 -25.94 -14.59
CA GLU A 361 9.19 -27.21 -14.63
C GLU A 361 8.54 -28.19 -15.61
N LEU A 362 7.23 -28.43 -15.47
CA LEU A 362 6.49 -29.32 -16.37
C LEU A 362 6.52 -28.87 -17.82
N LEU A 363 6.40 -27.56 -18.08
CA LEU A 363 6.52 -27.00 -19.43
C LEU A 363 7.93 -27.19 -19.99
N GLY A 364 8.96 -27.15 -19.14
CA GLY A 364 10.32 -27.50 -19.51
C GLY A 364 10.47 -28.99 -19.89
N GLU A 365 9.90 -29.89 -19.09
CA GLU A 365 9.85 -31.33 -19.38
C GLU A 365 9.10 -31.64 -20.68
N PHE A 366 8.07 -30.85 -21.01
CA PHE A 366 7.35 -30.95 -22.28
C PHE A 366 8.06 -30.30 -23.47
N GLY A 367 9.26 -29.73 -23.26
CA GLY A 367 10.12 -29.22 -24.33
C GLY A 367 9.80 -27.81 -24.81
N VAL A 368 8.99 -27.04 -24.07
CA VAL A 368 8.60 -25.66 -24.46
C VAL A 368 9.29 -24.57 -23.64
N ALA A 369 10.33 -24.91 -22.85
CA ALA A 369 11.07 -23.99 -21.99
C ALA A 369 11.51 -22.69 -22.70
N ALA A 370 11.98 -22.78 -23.95
CA ALA A 370 12.47 -21.62 -24.71
C ALA A 370 11.39 -20.55 -24.98
N ARG A 371 10.10 -20.90 -24.84
CA ARG A 371 8.96 -20.00 -25.02
C ARG A 371 8.34 -19.53 -23.70
N VAL A 372 8.90 -19.93 -22.55
CA VAL A 372 8.36 -19.60 -21.23
C VAL A 372 9.28 -18.60 -20.54
N ARG A 373 8.70 -17.55 -19.96
CA ARG A 373 9.38 -16.63 -19.04
C ARG A 373 8.62 -16.64 -17.72
N ARG A 374 9.34 -16.72 -16.60
CA ARG A 374 8.77 -16.68 -15.25
C ARG A 374 9.34 -15.47 -14.54
N HIS A 375 8.45 -14.69 -13.93
CA HIS A 375 8.80 -13.63 -13.00
C HIS A 375 8.67 -14.17 -11.56
N GLY A 376 9.64 -13.85 -10.73
CA GLY A 376 9.71 -14.10 -9.31
C GLY A 376 9.48 -12.83 -8.47
N ARG A 377 9.90 -12.89 -7.20
CA ARG A 377 9.75 -11.77 -6.26
C ARG A 377 10.68 -10.60 -6.58
N ASP A 378 11.85 -10.90 -7.15
CA ASP A 378 12.95 -9.94 -7.32
C ASP A 378 12.90 -9.19 -8.67
N ASP A 379 12.07 -9.64 -9.62
CA ASP A 379 11.90 -9.09 -10.98
C ASP A 379 10.42 -8.87 -11.34
N ARG A 380 9.60 -8.58 -10.32
CA ARG A 380 8.14 -8.39 -10.45
C ARG A 380 7.74 -7.31 -11.47
N ASP A 381 8.59 -6.30 -11.64
CA ASP A 381 8.34 -5.13 -12.48
C ASP A 381 9.19 -5.12 -13.79
N ALA A 382 9.86 -6.23 -14.11
CA ALA A 382 10.80 -6.34 -15.23
C ALA A 382 10.19 -6.78 -16.57
#